data_AF-A0A6A6DWN7-F1
#
_entry.id   AF-A0A6A6DWN7-F1
#
_cell.length_a   1.000
_cell.length_b   1.000
_cell.length_c   1.000
_cell.angle_alpha   90.00
_cell.angle_beta   90.00
_cell.angle_gamma   90.00
#
_symmetry.space_group_name_H-M   'P 1'
#
loop_
_entity.id
_entity.type
_entity.pdbx_description
1 polymer ?
#
loop_
_entity_poly.entity_id
_entity_poly.type
_entity_poly.pdbx_seq_one_letter_code
_entity_poly.pdbx_strand_id
1 'polypeptide(L)'
;MASQVSQAAIINEAFYANFLSYFTSDGEGKDLQNKMTWMHILPQLSSDGTNTALTLALRATAAAYCGVEAANISVVQDAFKTYGQALHNHARLLQSKPKEVTVHMISTSVMLSLFEAMQSTTTGAYREHIHGAAKMIEVTGPGQCVEGVLCQLFFHIRTQMAFVYLTTQKSQAISVKRILSETLSYKRLPMFQRLMSHIAVLAEIYVNKTAPNSQQQLIDLSVYSSVKAEVGALWHNYQSDAVEAGQQLSWKEDGRPMYRNGFTALSIAYFSAARILLIILAPRLSSTLLDFNDYYTTILDCATFLQAKRIGCAYMRMATPLYLVSLHSPSAAQRQQAIAIFEDWKKGCMGGISALALETIYKRQQQEDFENAKSVPGIYHTLYGISGLGGVNII
;
A
#
# COMPACT_ATOMS: atom_id res chain seq x y z
N MET A 1 36.79 -28.96 -14.75
CA MET A 1 36.50 -27.68 -15.43
C MET A 1 35.80 -26.79 -14.42
N ALA A 2 36.45 -25.73 -13.94
CA ALA A 2 35.81 -24.76 -13.04
C ALA A 2 34.87 -23.89 -13.88
N SER A 3 33.58 -23.83 -13.53
CA SER A 3 32.65 -22.91 -14.19
C SER A 3 33.04 -21.49 -13.84
N GLN A 4 33.35 -20.69 -14.85
CA GLN A 4 33.64 -19.28 -14.68
C GLN A 4 32.33 -18.59 -14.33
N VAL A 5 32.10 -18.32 -13.04
CA VAL A 5 30.90 -17.60 -12.59
C VAL A 5 30.96 -16.21 -13.19
N SER A 6 29.96 -15.86 -14.01
CA SER A 6 29.86 -14.55 -14.67
C SER A 6 29.84 -13.44 -13.61
N GLN A 7 30.65 -12.39 -13.79
CA GLN A 7 30.61 -11.19 -12.92
C GLN A 7 29.21 -10.59 -12.83
N ALA A 8 28.42 -10.66 -13.91
CA ALA A 8 27.04 -10.22 -13.91
C ALA A 8 26.15 -11.08 -13.00
N ALA A 9 26.44 -12.38 -12.85
CA ALA A 9 25.70 -13.24 -11.92
C ALA A 9 26.02 -12.89 -10.46
N ILE A 10 27.29 -12.64 -10.14
CA ILE A 10 27.75 -12.25 -8.79
C ILE A 10 27.15 -10.90 -8.38
N ILE A 11 27.16 -9.91 -9.29
CA ILE A 11 26.57 -8.58 -9.03
C ILE A 11 25.06 -8.70 -8.81
N ASN A 12 24.36 -9.52 -9.60
CA ASN A 12 22.92 -9.73 -9.43
C ASN A 12 22.60 -10.41 -8.09
N GLU A 13 23.40 -11.38 -7.65
CA GLU A 13 23.23 -12.03 -6.36
C GLU A 13 23.47 -11.09 -5.19
N ALA A 14 24.50 -10.24 -5.28
CA ALA A 14 24.78 -9.21 -4.27
C ALA A 14 23.66 -8.15 -4.19
N PHE A 15 23.19 -7.66 -5.34
CA PHE A 15 22.04 -6.74 -5.38
C PHE A 15 20.78 -7.38 -4.81
N TYR A 16 20.57 -8.66 -5.10
CA TYR A 16 19.42 -9.39 -4.58
C TYR A 16 19.51 -9.60 -3.07
N ALA A 17 20.68 -9.96 -2.53
CA ALA A 17 20.88 -10.13 -1.09
C ALA A 17 20.59 -8.82 -0.34
N ASN A 18 21.07 -7.69 -0.86
CA ASN A 18 20.79 -6.36 -0.29
C ASN A 18 19.29 -6.04 -0.37
N PHE A 19 18.65 -6.31 -1.50
CA PHE A 19 17.20 -6.14 -1.68
C PHE A 19 16.40 -7.00 -0.69
N LEU A 20 16.75 -8.29 -0.53
CA LEU A 20 16.07 -9.20 0.37
C LEU A 20 16.23 -8.76 1.83
N SER A 21 17.44 -8.35 2.23
CA SER A 21 17.69 -7.81 3.57
C SER A 21 16.84 -6.58 3.86
N TYR A 22 16.63 -5.72 2.87
CA TYR A 22 15.83 -4.51 3.04
C TYR A 22 14.33 -4.81 3.09
N PHE A 23 13.82 -5.74 2.27
CA PHE A 23 12.39 -6.02 2.19
C PHE A 23 11.88 -7.08 3.18
N THR A 24 12.74 -7.73 3.96
CA THR A 24 12.28 -8.72 4.96
C THR A 24 12.21 -8.07 6.34
N SER A 25 11.04 -8.13 6.99
CA SER A 25 10.85 -7.58 8.34
C SER A 25 11.03 -8.66 9.40
N ASP A 26 11.73 -8.33 10.48
CA ASP A 26 11.76 -9.19 11.67
C ASP A 26 10.35 -9.36 12.27
N GLY A 27 9.99 -10.61 12.59
CA GLY A 27 8.72 -11.00 13.19
C GLY A 27 7.63 -11.53 12.25
N GLU A 28 7.68 -11.28 10.93
CA GLU A 28 6.65 -11.74 9.98
C GLU A 28 6.56 -13.28 9.89
N GLY A 29 7.70 -13.97 10.03
CA GLY A 29 7.77 -15.44 9.99
C GLY A 29 7.10 -16.16 11.17
N LYS A 30 6.82 -15.46 12.28
CA LYS A 30 6.13 -16.05 13.44
C LYS A 30 4.61 -16.13 13.24
N ASP A 31 3.99 -15.16 12.58
CA ASP A 31 2.53 -15.10 12.37
C ASP A 31 2.05 -16.02 11.24
N LEU A 32 2.87 -16.20 10.20
CA LEU A 32 2.54 -17.06 9.05
C LEU A 32 2.85 -18.54 9.28
N GLN A 33 3.39 -18.91 10.45
CA GLN A 33 3.97 -20.24 10.75
C GLN A 33 4.99 -20.71 9.68
N ASN A 34 5.46 -19.79 8.85
CA ASN A 34 6.32 -20.05 7.71
C ASN A 34 7.60 -19.25 7.92
N LYS A 35 8.71 -19.97 8.14
CA LYS A 35 10.01 -19.37 8.46
C LYS A 35 10.60 -18.55 7.30
N MET A 36 10.06 -18.68 6.09
CA MET A 36 10.52 -18.01 4.87
C MET A 36 9.37 -17.23 4.19
N THR A 37 9.60 -15.95 3.87
CA THR A 37 8.66 -15.14 3.07
C THR A 37 8.78 -15.48 1.58
N TRP A 38 7.82 -15.04 0.75
CA TRP A 38 7.82 -15.34 -0.69
C TRP A 38 9.07 -14.81 -1.38
N MET A 39 9.62 -13.70 -0.86
CA MET A 39 10.88 -13.14 -1.30
C MET A 39 12.05 -14.09 -1.07
N HIS A 40 12.09 -14.88 0.01
CA HIS A 40 13.18 -15.86 0.18
C HIS A 40 13.16 -16.96 -0.89
N ILE A 41 12.00 -17.22 -1.52
CA ILE A 41 11.82 -18.26 -2.53
C ILE A 41 11.99 -17.70 -3.96
N LEU A 42 11.90 -16.38 -4.14
CA LEU A 42 12.03 -15.73 -5.45
C LEU A 42 13.30 -16.10 -6.23
N PRO A 43 14.50 -16.22 -5.63
CA PRO A 43 15.71 -16.59 -6.39
C PRO A 43 15.53 -17.93 -7.07
N GLN A 44 15.03 -18.91 -6.32
CA GLN A 44 14.77 -20.27 -6.81
C GLN A 44 13.78 -20.22 -7.97
N LEU A 45 12.64 -19.54 -7.80
CA LEU A 45 11.63 -19.34 -8.85
C LEU A 45 12.16 -18.61 -10.08
N SER A 46 13.07 -17.65 -9.91
CA SER A 46 13.63 -16.88 -11.01
C SER A 46 14.75 -17.61 -11.76
N SER A 47 15.34 -18.63 -11.13
CA SER A 47 16.48 -19.40 -11.65
C SER A 47 16.09 -20.76 -12.26
N ASP A 48 14.84 -21.18 -12.13
CA ASP A 48 14.36 -22.47 -12.65
C ASP A 48 14.28 -22.52 -14.20
N GLY A 49 14.56 -21.41 -14.87
CA GLY A 49 14.62 -21.29 -16.32
C GLY A 49 13.25 -21.24 -17.01
N THR A 50 12.15 -21.26 -16.23
CA THR A 50 10.80 -21.35 -16.80
C THR A 50 10.17 -20.00 -17.11
N ASN A 51 10.69 -18.90 -16.53
CA ASN A 51 10.12 -17.57 -16.71
C ASN A 51 11.17 -16.45 -16.76
N THR A 52 11.59 -16.11 -17.99
CA THR A 52 12.52 -14.99 -18.25
C THR A 52 11.99 -13.64 -17.76
N ALA A 53 10.67 -13.42 -17.78
CA ALA A 53 10.10 -12.15 -17.35
C ALA A 53 10.28 -11.93 -15.84
N LEU A 54 10.12 -12.98 -15.02
CA LEU A 54 10.37 -12.93 -13.59
C LEU A 54 11.84 -12.62 -13.29
N THR A 55 12.77 -13.29 -13.97
CA THR A 55 14.21 -13.05 -13.80
C THR A 55 14.58 -11.60 -14.10
N LEU A 56 14.04 -11.04 -15.19
CA LEU A 56 14.29 -9.65 -15.56
C LEU A 56 13.63 -8.67 -14.58
N ALA A 57 12.39 -8.92 -14.14
CA ALA A 57 11.71 -8.08 -13.16
C ALA A 57 12.45 -8.04 -11.83
N LEU A 58 12.94 -9.20 -11.36
CA LEU A 58 13.72 -9.31 -10.14
C LEU A 58 15.01 -8.51 -10.22
N ARG A 59 15.77 -8.68 -11.33
CA ARG A 59 17.02 -7.94 -11.57
C ARG A 59 16.79 -6.44 -11.65
N ALA A 60 15.78 -6.00 -12.41
CA ALA A 60 15.43 -4.60 -12.54
C ALA A 60 15.12 -3.98 -11.17
N THR A 61 14.33 -4.68 -10.35
CA THR A 61 13.93 -4.21 -9.02
C THR A 61 15.13 -4.11 -8.08
N ALA A 62 15.97 -5.15 -8.01
CA ALA A 62 17.15 -5.15 -7.15
C ALA A 62 18.18 -4.09 -7.59
N ALA A 63 18.40 -3.94 -8.90
CA ALA A 63 19.29 -2.91 -9.45
C ALA A 63 18.75 -1.49 -9.20
N ALA A 64 17.45 -1.25 -9.34
CA ALA A 64 16.85 0.04 -9.02
C ALA A 64 17.06 0.40 -7.54
N TYR A 65 16.82 -0.53 -6.63
CA TYR A 65 17.07 -0.33 -5.20
C TYR A 65 18.55 0.03 -4.93
N CYS A 66 19.48 -0.81 -5.38
CA CYS A 66 20.90 -0.59 -5.12
C CYS A 66 21.44 0.68 -5.80
N GLY A 67 20.96 0.98 -7.01
CA GLY A 67 21.32 2.18 -7.74
C GLY A 67 20.87 3.46 -7.02
N VAL A 68 19.66 3.46 -6.45
CA VAL A 68 19.17 4.59 -5.65
C VAL A 68 19.96 4.72 -4.35
N GLU A 69 20.17 3.61 -3.62
CA GLU A 69 20.93 3.62 -2.35
C GLU A 69 22.37 4.12 -2.56
N ALA A 70 23.01 3.70 -3.64
CA ALA A 70 24.38 4.10 -3.98
C ALA A 70 24.48 5.43 -4.76
N ALA A 71 23.36 6.12 -4.99
CA ALA A 71 23.28 7.31 -5.84
C ALA A 71 23.91 7.13 -7.24
N ASN A 72 23.82 5.92 -7.80
CA ASN A 72 24.40 5.57 -9.10
C ASN A 72 23.33 5.58 -10.20
N ILE A 73 23.24 6.71 -10.91
CA ILE A 73 22.26 6.93 -11.99
C ILE A 73 22.43 5.93 -13.13
N SER A 74 23.65 5.49 -13.45
CA SER A 74 23.87 4.51 -14.53
C SER A 74 23.20 3.18 -14.22
N VAL A 75 23.32 2.70 -12.98
CA VAL A 75 22.66 1.46 -12.54
C VAL A 75 21.14 1.61 -12.56
N VAL A 76 20.62 2.78 -12.18
CA VAL A 76 19.18 3.08 -12.27
C VAL A 76 18.70 3.07 -13.73
N GLN A 77 19.44 3.67 -14.67
CA GLN A 77 19.09 3.66 -16.10
C GLN A 77 19.08 2.24 -16.69
N ASP A 78 20.07 1.42 -16.34
CA ASP A 78 20.10 0.00 -16.73
C ASP A 78 18.94 -0.79 -16.13
N ALA A 79 18.54 -0.45 -14.90
CA ALA A 79 17.36 -1.02 -14.26
C ALA A 79 16.08 -0.70 -15.04
N PHE A 80 15.88 0.54 -15.51
CA PHE A 80 14.75 0.91 -16.37
C PHE A 80 14.73 0.14 -17.70
N LYS A 81 15.90 -0.05 -18.33
CA LYS A 81 16.00 -0.85 -19.56
C LYS A 81 15.61 -2.30 -19.29
N THR A 82 16.10 -2.88 -18.19
CA THR A 82 15.79 -4.25 -17.79
C THR A 82 14.31 -4.40 -17.42
N TYR A 83 13.72 -3.41 -16.76
CA TYR A 83 12.29 -3.33 -16.48
C TYR A 83 11.45 -3.34 -17.76
N GLY A 84 11.82 -2.54 -18.77
CA GLY A 84 11.12 -2.53 -20.07
C GLY A 84 11.17 -3.89 -20.78
N GLN A 85 12.30 -4.59 -20.69
CA GLN A 85 12.43 -5.96 -21.21
C GLN A 85 11.55 -6.95 -20.42
N ALA A 86 11.49 -6.83 -19.10
CA ALA A 86 10.64 -7.66 -18.25
C ALA A 86 9.17 -7.49 -18.62
N LEU A 87 8.72 -6.24 -18.76
CA LEU A 87 7.36 -5.90 -19.17
C LEU A 87 7.00 -6.48 -20.54
N HIS A 88 7.88 -6.33 -21.52
CA HIS A 88 7.66 -6.86 -22.87
C HIS A 88 7.51 -8.40 -22.88
N ASN A 89 8.38 -9.11 -22.16
CA ASN A 89 8.30 -10.57 -22.04
C ASN A 89 7.04 -11.01 -21.28
N HIS A 90 6.68 -10.32 -20.20
CA HIS A 90 5.49 -10.62 -19.42
C HIS A 90 4.21 -10.43 -20.24
N ALA A 91 4.11 -9.31 -20.97
CA ALA A 91 2.97 -9.05 -21.86
C ALA A 91 2.82 -10.13 -22.95
N ARG A 92 3.94 -10.53 -23.58
CA ARG A 92 3.93 -11.61 -24.58
C ARG A 92 3.47 -12.95 -23.98
N LEU A 93 3.91 -13.26 -22.75
CA LEU A 93 3.51 -14.48 -22.04
C LEU A 93 2.00 -14.48 -21.71
N LEU A 94 1.48 -13.36 -21.22
CA LEU A 94 0.04 -13.20 -20.94
C LEU A 94 -0.81 -13.34 -22.21
N GLN A 95 -0.32 -12.82 -23.35
CA GLN A 95 -1.01 -12.92 -24.64
C GLN A 95 -0.99 -14.34 -25.21
N SER A 96 0.11 -15.08 -25.05
CA SER A 96 0.24 -16.44 -25.60
C SER A 96 -0.53 -17.48 -24.77
N LYS A 97 -0.76 -17.21 -23.48
CA LYS A 97 -1.41 -18.13 -22.54
C LYS A 97 -2.49 -17.44 -21.70
N PRO A 98 -3.56 -16.89 -22.31
CA PRO A 98 -4.52 -16.02 -21.61
C PRO A 98 -5.36 -16.73 -20.53
N LYS A 99 -5.38 -18.07 -20.51
CA LYS A 99 -6.12 -18.88 -19.53
C LYS A 99 -5.23 -19.58 -18.51
N GLU A 100 -3.91 -19.50 -18.67
CA GLU A 100 -2.96 -20.15 -17.78
C GLU A 100 -2.32 -19.07 -16.92
N VAL A 101 -2.46 -19.18 -15.61
CA VAL A 101 -1.80 -18.29 -14.66
C VAL A 101 -0.87 -19.12 -13.79
N THR A 102 0.40 -18.75 -13.79
CA THR A 102 1.43 -19.41 -12.98
C THR A 102 1.87 -18.50 -11.81
N VAL A 103 2.46 -19.10 -10.78
CA VAL A 103 3.07 -18.35 -9.67
C VAL A 103 4.13 -17.36 -10.18
N HIS A 104 4.86 -17.69 -11.25
CA HIS A 104 5.85 -16.80 -11.85
C HIS A 104 5.22 -15.57 -12.48
N MET A 105 4.07 -15.70 -13.14
CA MET A 105 3.37 -14.56 -13.73
C MET A 105 2.89 -13.58 -12.66
N ILE A 106 2.33 -14.10 -11.56
CA ILE A 106 1.91 -13.31 -10.41
C ILE A 106 3.12 -12.65 -9.74
N SER A 107 4.17 -13.42 -9.48
CA SER A 107 5.44 -12.91 -8.92
C SER A 107 6.03 -11.81 -9.80
N THR A 108 5.99 -11.96 -11.13
CA THR A 108 6.48 -10.97 -12.08
C THR A 108 5.73 -9.66 -11.91
N SER A 109 4.40 -9.69 -11.85
CA SER A 109 3.60 -8.48 -11.67
C SER A 109 3.84 -7.83 -10.30
N VAL A 110 3.99 -8.63 -9.24
CA VAL A 110 4.37 -8.09 -7.92
C VAL A 110 5.76 -7.44 -7.97
N MET A 111 6.75 -8.06 -8.61
CA MET A 111 8.09 -7.46 -8.74
C MET A 111 8.05 -6.15 -9.57
N LEU A 112 7.30 -6.12 -10.66
CA LEU A 112 7.11 -4.89 -11.45
C LEU A 112 6.41 -3.80 -10.61
N SER A 113 5.47 -4.15 -9.74
CA SER A 113 4.87 -3.19 -8.81
C SER A 113 5.88 -2.67 -7.78
N LEU A 114 6.79 -3.51 -7.28
CA LEU A 114 7.84 -3.06 -6.37
C LEU A 114 8.81 -2.12 -7.08
N PHE A 115 9.18 -2.42 -8.34
CA PHE A 115 9.93 -1.48 -9.16
C PHE A 115 9.22 -0.12 -9.24
N GLU A 116 7.94 -0.09 -9.60
CA GLU A 116 7.15 1.14 -9.72
C GLU A 116 6.96 1.87 -8.38
N ALA A 117 6.93 1.15 -7.26
CA ALA A 117 6.88 1.76 -5.93
C ALA A 117 8.16 2.54 -5.62
N MET A 118 9.31 2.06 -6.09
CA MET A 118 10.61 2.71 -5.90
C MET A 118 10.89 3.77 -6.97
N GLN A 119 10.64 3.42 -8.23
CA GLN A 119 10.96 4.18 -9.44
C GLN A 119 9.74 4.20 -10.36
N SER A 120 8.93 5.25 -10.26
CA SER A 120 7.73 5.41 -11.08
C SER A 120 8.10 5.68 -12.54
N THR A 121 7.57 4.88 -13.46
CA THR A 121 7.61 5.15 -14.90
C THR A 121 6.44 6.02 -15.35
N THR A 122 5.28 5.82 -14.72
CA THR A 122 4.05 6.59 -14.94
C THR A 122 3.28 6.72 -13.63
N THR A 123 2.37 7.69 -13.57
CA THR A 123 1.51 7.92 -12.38
C THR A 123 0.57 6.75 -12.08
N GLY A 124 0.31 5.86 -13.04
CA GLY A 124 -0.61 4.72 -12.89
C GLY A 124 0.05 3.35 -12.74
N ALA A 125 1.29 3.17 -13.18
CA ALA A 125 1.87 1.84 -13.39
C ALA A 125 1.93 0.96 -12.13
N TYR A 126 2.24 1.54 -10.96
CA TYR A 126 2.15 0.82 -9.69
C TYR A 126 0.76 0.19 -9.47
N ARG A 127 -0.30 0.97 -9.70
CA ARG A 127 -1.69 0.50 -9.56
C ARG A 127 -1.97 -0.61 -10.57
N GLU A 128 -1.60 -0.42 -11.83
CA GLU A 128 -1.87 -1.39 -12.90
C GLU A 128 -1.22 -2.76 -12.62
N HIS A 129 0.02 -2.79 -12.13
CA HIS A 129 0.69 -4.06 -11.79
C HIS A 129 0.04 -4.78 -10.61
N ILE A 130 -0.33 -4.04 -9.56
CA ILE A 130 -1.04 -4.61 -8.41
C ILE A 130 -2.42 -5.14 -8.83
N HIS A 131 -3.15 -4.42 -9.68
CA HIS A 131 -4.42 -4.89 -10.24
C HIS A 131 -4.25 -6.14 -11.11
N GLY A 132 -3.26 -6.14 -12.00
CA GLY A 132 -2.95 -7.28 -12.84
C GLY A 132 -2.65 -8.53 -12.01
N ALA A 133 -1.84 -8.37 -10.95
CA ALA A 133 -1.54 -9.45 -10.00
C ALA A 133 -2.80 -9.95 -9.29
N ALA A 134 -3.65 -9.05 -8.82
CA ALA A 134 -4.92 -9.40 -8.17
C ALA A 134 -5.86 -10.15 -9.14
N LYS A 135 -5.95 -9.70 -10.40
CA LYS A 135 -6.79 -10.35 -11.41
C LYS A 135 -6.30 -11.75 -11.77
N MET A 136 -4.98 -11.93 -11.85
CA MET A 136 -4.39 -13.26 -12.07
C MET A 136 -4.70 -14.23 -10.92
N ILE A 137 -4.64 -13.76 -9.67
CA ILE A 137 -5.04 -14.56 -8.50
C ILE A 137 -6.51 -14.99 -8.59
N GLU A 138 -7.39 -14.07 -8.99
CA GLU A 138 -8.82 -14.35 -9.17
C GLU A 138 -9.04 -15.49 -10.19
N VAL A 139 -8.23 -15.55 -11.25
CA VAL A 139 -8.28 -16.60 -12.27
C VAL A 139 -7.74 -17.95 -11.78
N THR A 140 -6.73 -17.97 -10.89
CA THR A 140 -6.19 -19.23 -10.35
C THR A 140 -7.14 -19.98 -9.41
N GLY A 141 -8.13 -19.29 -8.84
CA GLY A 141 -9.11 -19.86 -7.93
C GLY A 141 -8.54 -20.29 -6.57
N PRO A 142 -9.40 -20.77 -5.65
CA PRO A 142 -9.05 -20.96 -4.24
C PRO A 142 -8.17 -22.17 -3.91
N GLY A 143 -8.12 -23.18 -4.79
CA GLY A 143 -7.39 -24.42 -4.53
C GLY A 143 -5.86 -24.27 -4.51
N GLN A 144 -5.31 -23.27 -5.21
CA GLN A 144 -3.86 -23.10 -5.36
C GLN A 144 -3.24 -22.17 -4.30
N CYS A 145 -4.06 -21.47 -3.53
CA CYS A 145 -3.59 -20.40 -2.64
C CYS A 145 -3.62 -20.77 -1.15
N VAL A 146 -3.79 -22.06 -0.82
CA VAL A 146 -3.89 -22.51 0.59
C VAL A 146 -2.54 -22.46 1.28
N GLU A 147 -1.45 -22.81 0.60
CA GLU A 147 -0.09 -22.88 1.18
C GLU A 147 0.96 -22.35 0.20
N GLY A 148 2.19 -22.16 0.69
CA GLY A 148 3.34 -21.81 -0.14
C GLY A 148 3.39 -20.35 -0.63
N VAL A 149 4.17 -20.12 -1.68
CA VAL A 149 4.50 -18.79 -2.22
C VAL A 149 3.25 -18.03 -2.66
N LEU A 150 2.29 -18.70 -3.29
CA LEU A 150 1.10 -18.07 -3.82
C LEU A 150 0.20 -17.48 -2.71
N CYS A 151 0.09 -18.18 -1.58
CA CYS A 151 -0.60 -17.67 -0.39
C CYS A 151 0.05 -16.39 0.16
N GLN A 152 1.39 -16.35 0.19
CA GLN A 152 2.12 -15.17 0.65
C GLN A 152 2.06 -14.00 -0.33
N LEU A 153 2.12 -14.26 -1.64
CA LEU A 153 1.88 -13.25 -2.67
C LEU A 153 0.46 -12.68 -2.55
N PHE A 154 -0.53 -13.54 -2.30
CA PHE A 154 -1.89 -13.10 -2.04
C PHE A 154 -1.98 -12.13 -0.86
N PHE A 155 -1.36 -12.45 0.28
CA PHE A 155 -1.32 -11.55 1.44
C PHE A 155 -0.60 -10.23 1.16
N HIS A 156 0.44 -10.26 0.34
CA HIS A 156 1.12 -9.05 -0.10
C HIS A 156 0.19 -8.18 -0.96
N ILE A 157 -0.34 -8.74 -2.04
CA ILE A 157 -1.26 -8.07 -2.98
C ILE A 157 -2.45 -7.50 -2.22
N ARG A 158 -3.00 -8.27 -1.29
CA ARG A 158 -4.08 -7.84 -0.39
C ARG A 158 -3.77 -6.56 0.36
N THR A 159 -2.57 -6.48 0.91
CA THR A 159 -2.13 -5.31 1.66
C THR A 159 -1.93 -4.11 0.74
N GLN A 160 -1.35 -4.32 -0.46
CA GLN A 160 -1.14 -3.25 -1.44
C GLN A 160 -2.45 -2.73 -2.05
N MET A 161 -3.44 -3.61 -2.27
CA MET A 161 -4.74 -3.22 -2.80
C MET A 161 -5.41 -2.16 -1.90
N ALA A 162 -5.29 -2.24 -0.58
CA ALA A 162 -5.85 -1.23 0.32
C ALA A 162 -5.37 0.19 -0.02
N PHE A 163 -4.07 0.35 -0.28
CA PHE A 163 -3.50 1.63 -0.71
C PHE A 163 -3.99 2.04 -2.10
N VAL A 164 -4.02 1.10 -3.04
CA VAL A 164 -4.49 1.33 -4.40
C VAL A 164 -5.94 1.80 -4.43
N TYR A 165 -6.84 1.19 -3.63
CA TYR A 165 -8.23 1.63 -3.52
C TYR A 165 -8.34 3.05 -2.97
N LEU A 166 -7.69 3.33 -1.83
CA LEU A 166 -7.77 4.63 -1.17
C LEU A 166 -7.21 5.78 -2.03
N THR A 167 -6.26 5.47 -2.91
CA THR A 167 -5.66 6.45 -3.82
C THR A 167 -6.34 6.51 -5.20
N THR A 168 -7.26 5.60 -5.52
CA THR A 168 -7.97 5.61 -6.80
C THR A 168 -9.30 6.35 -6.67
N GLN A 169 -9.59 7.28 -7.60
CA GLN A 169 -10.83 8.07 -7.59
C GLN A 169 -12.01 7.39 -8.32
N LYS A 170 -11.76 6.28 -9.02
CA LYS A 170 -12.78 5.52 -9.76
C LYS A 170 -13.17 4.28 -8.95
N SER A 171 -14.48 3.99 -8.88
CA SER A 171 -14.97 2.68 -8.47
C SER A 171 -14.31 1.63 -9.37
N GLN A 172 -13.47 0.77 -8.80
CA GLN A 172 -12.80 -0.26 -9.55
C GLN A 172 -13.78 -1.41 -9.84
N ALA A 173 -13.65 -2.05 -11.00
CA ALA A 173 -14.50 -3.18 -11.40
C ALA A 173 -14.21 -4.46 -10.60
N ILE A 174 -13.08 -4.49 -9.90
CA ILE A 174 -12.67 -5.62 -9.07
C ILE A 174 -13.23 -5.37 -7.67
N SER A 175 -13.96 -6.35 -7.12
CA SER A 175 -14.36 -6.26 -5.71
C SER A 175 -13.20 -6.69 -4.84
N VAL A 176 -12.77 -5.79 -3.94
CA VAL A 176 -11.76 -6.07 -2.91
C VAL A 176 -12.18 -7.32 -2.15
N LYS A 177 -13.44 -7.38 -1.71
CA LYS A 177 -14.00 -8.50 -0.98
C LYS A 177 -13.85 -9.83 -1.73
N ARG A 178 -14.19 -9.88 -3.02
CA ARG A 178 -14.12 -11.12 -3.82
C ARG A 178 -12.70 -11.67 -3.91
N ILE A 179 -11.71 -10.81 -4.18
CA ILE A 179 -10.31 -11.24 -4.18
C ILE A 179 -9.89 -11.61 -2.76
N LEU A 180 -10.15 -10.76 -1.78
CA LEU A 180 -9.56 -10.88 -0.44
C LEU A 180 -10.19 -11.91 0.49
N SER A 181 -11.44 -12.30 0.26
CA SER A 181 -12.17 -13.20 1.18
C SER A 181 -12.77 -14.42 0.52
N GLU A 182 -13.07 -14.37 -0.78
CA GLU A 182 -13.76 -15.47 -1.48
C GLU A 182 -12.79 -16.35 -2.28
N THR A 183 -11.56 -15.89 -2.51
CA THR A 183 -10.55 -16.60 -3.30
C THR A 183 -9.67 -17.54 -2.48
N LEU A 184 -9.86 -17.71 -1.16
CA LEU A 184 -9.07 -18.66 -0.36
C LEU A 184 -9.95 -19.64 0.41
N SER A 185 -9.65 -20.93 0.34
CA SER A 185 -10.16 -21.95 1.26
C SER A 185 -9.33 -22.06 2.54
N TYR A 186 -8.90 -20.93 3.11
CA TYR A 186 -8.02 -20.91 4.28
C TYR A 186 -8.84 -21.09 5.56
N LYS A 187 -8.56 -22.15 6.35
CA LYS A 187 -9.36 -22.51 7.53
C LYS A 187 -9.30 -21.46 8.66
N ARG A 188 -8.16 -20.78 8.85
CA ARG A 188 -8.00 -19.75 9.90
C ARG A 188 -6.95 -18.73 9.50
N LEU A 189 -7.37 -17.59 8.96
CA LEU A 189 -6.45 -16.53 8.55
C LEU A 189 -5.60 -16.02 9.74
N PRO A 190 -4.29 -15.71 9.52
CA PRO A 190 -3.46 -15.02 10.49
C PRO A 190 -4.09 -13.71 10.97
N MET A 191 -3.74 -13.24 12.17
CA MET A 191 -4.37 -12.07 12.80
C MET A 191 -4.32 -10.86 11.87
N PHE A 192 -3.14 -10.56 11.31
CA PHE A 192 -2.97 -9.41 10.44
C PHE A 192 -3.84 -9.52 9.16
N GLN A 193 -4.00 -10.72 8.62
CA GLN A 193 -4.83 -10.95 7.42
C GLN A 193 -6.33 -10.83 7.73
N ARG A 194 -6.76 -11.21 8.93
CA ARG A 194 -8.13 -10.94 9.42
C ARG A 194 -8.37 -9.44 9.55
N LEU A 195 -7.43 -8.70 10.13
CA LEU A 195 -7.48 -7.24 10.19
C LEU A 195 -7.57 -6.62 8.78
N MET A 196 -6.80 -7.14 7.82
CA MET A 196 -6.88 -6.70 6.43
C MET A 196 -8.24 -6.99 5.76
N SER A 197 -9.05 -7.94 6.26
CA SER A 197 -10.46 -8.11 5.82
C SER A 197 -11.29 -6.90 6.18
N HIS A 198 -11.16 -6.44 7.42
CA HIS A 198 -11.91 -5.30 7.91
C HIS A 198 -11.44 -4.01 7.22
N ILE A 199 -10.14 -3.81 7.06
CA ILE A 199 -9.58 -2.67 6.32
C ILE A 199 -10.12 -2.61 4.90
N ALA A 200 -10.17 -3.75 4.21
CA ALA A 200 -10.69 -3.81 2.85
C ALA A 200 -12.16 -3.42 2.75
N VAL A 201 -13.00 -3.97 3.64
CA VAL A 201 -14.43 -3.62 3.72
C VAL A 201 -14.61 -2.13 3.98
N LEU A 202 -13.86 -1.58 4.94
CA LEU A 202 -13.91 -0.16 5.28
C LEU A 202 -13.41 0.72 4.13
N ALA A 203 -12.33 0.33 3.45
CA ALA A 203 -11.78 1.06 2.30
C ALA A 203 -12.77 1.06 1.11
N GLU A 204 -13.44 -0.06 0.85
CA GLU A 204 -14.48 -0.15 -0.20
C GLU A 204 -15.63 0.81 0.09
N ILE A 205 -16.15 0.80 1.33
CA ILE A 205 -17.21 1.74 1.76
C ILE A 205 -16.72 3.19 1.68
N TYR A 206 -15.47 3.47 2.06
CA TYR A 206 -14.88 4.81 1.98
C TYR A 206 -14.76 5.32 0.54
N VAL A 207 -14.29 4.49 -0.39
CA VAL A 207 -14.19 4.85 -1.81
C VAL A 207 -15.58 5.11 -2.38
N ASN A 208 -16.55 4.24 -2.07
CA ASN A 208 -17.93 4.43 -2.51
C ASN A 208 -18.54 5.71 -1.93
N LYS A 209 -18.27 6.05 -0.68
CA LYS A 209 -18.72 7.31 -0.05
C LYS A 209 -18.09 8.55 -0.70
N THR A 210 -16.82 8.48 -1.09
CA THR A 210 -16.07 9.63 -1.63
C THR A 210 -16.16 9.74 -3.17
N ALA A 211 -16.95 8.89 -3.83
CA ALA A 211 -17.13 8.96 -5.27
C ALA A 211 -18.01 10.17 -5.67
N PRO A 212 -17.71 10.87 -6.80
CA PRO A 212 -18.36 12.13 -7.19
C PRO A 212 -19.90 12.11 -7.34
N ASN A 213 -20.51 10.92 -7.44
CA ASN A 213 -21.95 10.72 -7.64
C ASN A 213 -22.59 9.82 -6.58
N SER A 214 -21.93 9.61 -5.44
CA SER A 214 -22.43 8.69 -4.42
C SER A 214 -23.61 9.28 -3.66
N GLN A 215 -24.73 8.54 -3.64
CA GLN A 215 -25.85 8.80 -2.73
C GLN A 215 -25.62 8.15 -1.35
N GLN A 216 -24.59 7.32 -1.20
CA GLN A 216 -24.33 6.56 0.03
C GLN A 216 -23.58 7.44 1.04
N GLN A 217 -24.32 8.08 1.94
CA GLN A 217 -23.75 9.03 2.89
C GLN A 217 -23.10 8.38 4.13
N LEU A 218 -23.56 7.19 4.54
CA LEU A 218 -23.15 6.56 5.80
C LEU A 218 -22.99 5.04 5.67
N ILE A 219 -22.10 4.48 6.49
CA ILE A 219 -21.99 3.03 6.70
C ILE A 219 -23.25 2.51 7.39
N ASP A 220 -23.72 1.34 6.97
CA ASP A 220 -24.83 0.65 7.64
C ASP A 220 -24.48 0.34 9.11
N LEU A 221 -25.41 0.56 10.03
CA LEU A 221 -25.18 0.40 11.47
C LEU A 221 -24.81 -1.04 11.85
N SER A 222 -25.40 -2.04 11.19
CA SER A 222 -25.09 -3.45 11.45
C SER A 222 -23.67 -3.79 10.99
N VAL A 223 -23.27 -3.29 9.80
CA VAL A 223 -21.90 -3.43 9.28
C VAL A 223 -20.89 -2.73 10.17
N TYR A 224 -21.16 -1.48 10.57
CA TYR A 224 -20.29 -0.73 11.50
C TYR A 224 -20.11 -1.48 12.82
N SER A 225 -21.20 -1.95 13.42
CA SER A 225 -21.17 -2.61 14.72
C SER A 225 -20.41 -3.94 14.67
N SER A 226 -20.64 -4.76 13.65
CA SER A 226 -19.90 -6.02 13.42
C SER A 226 -18.41 -5.75 13.20
N VAL A 227 -18.05 -4.88 12.25
CA VAL A 227 -16.63 -4.61 11.96
C VAL A 227 -15.92 -3.99 13.17
N LYS A 228 -16.55 -3.06 13.89
CA LYS A 228 -15.98 -2.46 15.10
C LYS A 228 -15.72 -3.50 16.20
N ALA A 229 -16.69 -4.40 16.42
CA ALA A 229 -16.57 -5.46 17.41
C ALA A 229 -15.47 -6.46 17.03
N GLU A 230 -15.41 -6.87 15.76
CA GLU A 230 -14.41 -7.82 15.26
C GLU A 230 -12.99 -7.25 15.30
N VAL A 231 -12.81 -5.98 14.92
CA VAL A 231 -11.51 -5.28 15.07
C VAL A 231 -11.12 -5.16 16.55
N GLY A 232 -12.07 -4.89 17.44
CA GLY A 232 -11.83 -4.86 18.89
C GLY A 232 -11.42 -6.23 19.45
N ALA A 233 -12.11 -7.29 19.07
CA ALA A 233 -11.78 -8.65 19.47
C ALA A 233 -10.41 -9.09 18.94
N LEU A 234 -10.08 -8.74 17.69
CA LEU A 234 -8.76 -9.00 17.10
C LEU A 234 -7.64 -8.31 17.89
N TRP A 235 -7.84 -7.04 18.24
CA TRP A 235 -6.87 -6.28 19.03
C TRP A 235 -6.68 -6.90 20.42
N HIS A 236 -7.77 -7.24 21.10
CA HIS A 236 -7.72 -7.86 22.42
C HIS A 236 -6.98 -9.20 22.39
N ASN A 237 -7.29 -10.07 21.42
CA ASN A 237 -6.59 -11.34 21.25
C ASN A 237 -5.10 -11.13 20.99
N TYR A 238 -4.73 -10.17 20.13
CA TYR A 238 -3.32 -9.88 19.85
C TYR A 238 -2.55 -9.42 21.09
N GLN A 239 -3.20 -8.66 21.97
CA GLN A 239 -2.63 -8.28 23.26
C GLN A 239 -2.53 -9.46 24.21
N SER A 240 -3.59 -10.29 24.33
CA SER A 240 -3.60 -11.48 25.18
C SER A 240 -2.50 -12.47 24.78
N ASP A 241 -2.41 -12.80 23.49
CA ASP A 241 -1.41 -13.71 22.95
C ASP A 241 0.03 -13.24 23.27
N ALA A 242 0.26 -11.92 23.26
CA ALA A 242 1.55 -11.35 23.63
C ALA A 242 1.84 -11.49 25.13
N VAL A 243 0.86 -11.21 25.98
CA VAL A 243 0.99 -11.34 27.45
C VAL A 243 1.22 -12.79 27.85
N GLU A 244 0.46 -13.74 27.27
CA GLU A 244 0.63 -15.18 27.48
C GLU A 244 2.02 -15.67 27.06
N ALA A 245 2.59 -15.08 26.01
CA ALA A 245 3.95 -15.35 25.57
C ALA A 245 5.03 -14.61 26.40
N GLY A 246 4.66 -13.87 27.45
CA GLY A 246 5.58 -13.07 28.26
C GLY A 246 6.21 -11.90 27.49
N GLN A 247 5.51 -11.37 26.49
CA GLN A 247 5.99 -10.33 25.59
C GLN A 247 5.17 -9.05 25.72
N GLN A 248 5.86 -7.91 25.60
CA GLN A 248 5.21 -6.61 25.48
C GLN A 248 5.15 -6.19 24.01
N LEU A 249 3.99 -5.70 23.55
CA LEU A 249 3.83 -5.22 22.18
C LEU A 249 4.53 -3.86 21.95
N SER A 250 4.39 -2.95 22.91
CA SER A 250 4.97 -1.61 22.89
C SER A 250 5.24 -1.08 24.29
N TRP A 251 6.28 -0.27 24.44
CA TRP A 251 6.67 0.40 25.68
C TRP A 251 7.13 1.83 25.37
N LYS A 252 7.53 2.59 26.38
CA LYS A 252 8.17 3.90 26.20
C LYS A 252 9.62 3.83 26.66
N GLU A 253 10.52 4.37 25.86
CA GLU A 253 11.95 4.53 26.18
C GLU A 253 12.29 6.00 25.90
N ASP A 254 12.79 6.72 26.93
CA ASP A 254 13.05 8.17 26.86
C ASP A 254 11.86 9.00 26.34
N GLY A 255 10.64 8.60 26.72
CA GLY A 255 9.40 9.24 26.28
C GLY A 255 8.98 8.90 24.84
N ARG A 256 9.79 8.15 24.09
CA ARG A 256 9.48 7.71 22.73
C ARG A 256 8.80 6.34 22.74
N PRO A 257 7.78 6.11 21.90
CA PRO A 257 7.16 4.80 21.78
C PRO A 257 8.12 3.83 21.07
N MET A 258 8.30 2.69 21.71
CA MET A 258 9.07 1.56 21.21
C MET A 258 8.15 0.38 20.97
N TYR A 259 8.49 -0.44 19.98
CA TYR A 259 7.70 -1.61 19.58
C TYR A 259 8.57 -2.85 19.57
N ARG A 260 7.95 -3.99 19.85
CA ARG A 260 8.62 -5.30 19.88
C ARG A 260 9.45 -5.58 18.64
N ASN A 261 8.90 -5.28 17.46
CA ASN A 261 9.56 -5.41 16.16
C ASN A 261 8.78 -4.62 15.09
N GLY A 262 9.33 -4.58 13.87
CA GLY A 262 8.71 -3.87 12.75
C GLY A 262 7.31 -4.38 12.41
N PHE A 263 7.09 -5.70 12.46
CA PHE A 263 5.77 -6.28 12.21
C PHE A 263 4.72 -5.83 13.26
N THR A 264 5.13 -5.68 14.52
CA THR A 264 4.25 -5.21 15.60
C THR A 264 3.88 -3.74 15.41
N ALA A 265 4.85 -2.89 15.08
CA ALA A 265 4.59 -1.47 14.74
C ALA A 265 3.62 -1.35 13.55
N LEU A 266 3.85 -2.13 12.48
CA LEU A 266 2.97 -2.17 11.32
C LEU A 266 1.55 -2.63 11.69
N SER A 267 1.43 -3.68 12.51
CA SER A 267 0.13 -4.19 12.98
C SER A 267 -0.64 -3.12 13.75
N ILE A 268 0.03 -2.42 14.68
CA ILE A 268 -0.57 -1.33 15.47
C ILE A 268 -1.01 -0.17 14.56
N ALA A 269 -0.21 0.20 13.57
CA ALA A 269 -0.57 1.21 12.59
C ALA A 269 -1.84 0.84 11.80
N TYR A 270 -2.00 -0.44 11.41
CA TYR A 270 -3.19 -0.90 10.71
C TYR A 270 -4.42 -1.02 11.62
N PHE A 271 -4.27 -1.36 12.90
CA PHE A 271 -5.36 -1.26 13.88
C PHE A 271 -5.84 0.19 14.01
N SER A 272 -4.89 1.13 14.09
CA SER A 272 -5.18 2.57 14.12
C SER A 272 -5.85 3.04 12.83
N ALA A 273 -5.40 2.56 11.67
CA ALA A 273 -6.02 2.85 10.37
C ALA A 273 -7.48 2.37 10.30
N ALA A 274 -7.78 1.16 10.83
CA ALA A 274 -9.15 0.66 10.90
C ALA A 274 -10.04 1.55 11.77
N ARG A 275 -9.52 2.03 12.91
CA ARG A 275 -10.24 2.96 13.80
C ARG A 275 -10.50 4.30 13.15
N ILE A 276 -9.51 4.86 12.44
CA ILE A 276 -9.66 6.10 11.67
C ILE A 276 -10.76 5.94 10.60
N LEU A 277 -10.72 4.85 9.82
CA LEU A 277 -11.76 4.58 8.82
C LEU A 277 -13.15 4.46 9.45
N LEU A 278 -13.28 3.78 10.59
CA LEU A 278 -14.56 3.70 11.32
C LEU A 278 -15.07 5.09 11.76
N ILE A 279 -14.18 5.97 12.24
CA ILE A 279 -14.51 7.35 12.63
C ILE A 279 -14.99 8.15 11.42
N ILE A 280 -14.27 8.09 10.29
CA ILE A 280 -14.62 8.81 9.05
C ILE A 280 -15.96 8.33 8.48
N LEU A 281 -16.22 7.03 8.53
CA LEU A 281 -17.41 6.43 7.96
C LEU A 281 -18.65 6.62 8.83
N ALA A 282 -18.49 6.75 10.15
CA ALA A 282 -19.57 6.94 11.11
C ALA A 282 -19.26 8.02 12.16
N PRO A 283 -19.16 9.31 11.78
CA PRO A 283 -18.79 10.39 12.70
C PRO A 283 -19.79 10.55 13.86
N ARG A 284 -21.08 10.34 13.61
CA ARG A 284 -22.13 10.43 14.65
C ARG A 284 -22.03 9.29 15.68
N LEU A 285 -21.69 8.08 15.23
CA LEU A 285 -21.57 6.89 16.10
C LEU A 285 -20.22 6.78 16.80
N SER A 286 -19.22 7.53 16.35
CA SER A 286 -17.92 7.63 17.02
C SER A 286 -17.94 8.70 18.11
N SER A 287 -18.66 9.81 17.91
CA SER A 287 -18.77 10.89 18.91
C SER A 287 -19.41 10.49 20.24
N THR A 288 -20.18 9.41 20.28
CA THR A 288 -20.85 8.91 21.50
C THR A 288 -19.97 8.02 22.38
N LEU A 289 -18.79 7.61 21.92
CA LEU A 289 -17.79 6.93 22.75
C LEU A 289 -16.54 7.81 22.87
N LEU A 290 -16.18 8.16 24.11
CA LEU A 290 -14.92 8.81 24.44
C LEU A 290 -13.75 7.84 24.18
N ASP A 291 -13.26 7.82 22.94
CA ASP A 291 -12.01 7.18 22.59
C ASP A 291 -10.90 8.24 22.68
N PHE A 292 -10.16 8.24 23.79
CA PHE A 292 -9.08 9.20 24.05
C PHE A 292 -7.78 8.86 23.31
N ASN A 293 -7.78 7.78 22.52
CA ASN A 293 -6.58 7.36 21.81
C ASN A 293 -6.36 8.22 20.57
N ASP A 294 -5.19 8.84 20.48
CA ASP A 294 -4.75 9.52 19.27
C ASP A 294 -4.17 8.50 18.27
N TYR A 295 -5.07 7.93 17.48
CA TYR A 295 -4.72 6.97 16.42
C TYR A 295 -3.81 7.58 15.34
N TYR A 296 -3.90 8.90 15.11
CA TYR A 296 -3.09 9.59 14.11
C TYR A 296 -1.64 9.69 14.60
N THR A 297 -1.43 10.12 15.85
CA THR A 297 -0.10 10.11 16.50
C THR A 297 0.48 8.71 16.53
N THR A 298 -0.32 7.69 16.88
CA THR A 298 0.12 6.29 16.92
C THR A 298 0.67 5.82 15.56
N ILE A 299 0.06 6.20 14.45
CA ILE A 299 0.55 5.86 13.10
C ILE A 299 1.88 6.57 12.81
N LEU A 300 2.02 7.84 13.17
CA LEU A 300 3.25 8.62 12.97
C LEU A 300 4.41 8.05 13.80
N ASP A 301 4.13 7.63 15.03
CA ASP A 301 5.08 6.96 15.91
C ASP A 301 5.56 5.63 15.33
N CYS A 302 4.64 4.82 14.80
CA CYS A 302 4.95 3.57 14.11
C CYS A 302 5.81 3.82 12.86
N ALA A 303 5.49 4.86 12.07
CA ALA A 303 6.27 5.24 10.89
C ALA A 303 7.71 5.65 11.27
N THR A 304 7.86 6.46 12.32
CA THR A 304 9.16 6.91 12.85
C THR A 304 10.01 5.71 13.33
N PHE A 305 9.41 4.79 14.08
CA PHE A 305 10.08 3.58 14.51
C PHE A 305 10.55 2.71 13.33
N LEU A 306 9.69 2.52 12.33
CA LEU A 306 10.01 1.72 11.15
C LEU A 306 11.10 2.36 10.29
N GLN A 307 11.10 3.69 10.16
CA GLN A 307 12.16 4.44 9.48
C GLN A 307 13.53 4.18 10.13
N ALA A 308 13.60 4.23 11.45
CA ALA A 308 14.85 3.98 12.19
C ALA A 308 15.40 2.56 11.99
N LYS A 309 14.54 1.58 11.68
CA LYS A 309 14.93 0.19 11.44
C LYS A 309 15.31 -0.12 9.98
N ARG A 310 15.11 0.81 9.04
CA ARG A 310 15.38 0.63 7.59
C ARG A 310 14.72 -0.62 6.99
N ILE A 311 13.47 -0.91 7.37
CA ILE A 311 12.73 -2.09 6.90
C ILE A 311 11.82 -1.69 5.73
N GLY A 312 12.28 -1.89 4.49
CA GLY A 312 11.63 -1.47 3.25
C GLY A 312 10.21 -1.97 3.04
N CYS A 313 9.92 -3.26 3.25
CA CYS A 313 8.57 -3.78 3.01
C CYS A 313 7.56 -3.27 4.04
N ALA A 314 7.97 -3.15 5.31
CA ALA A 314 7.14 -2.52 6.33
C ALA A 314 6.86 -1.06 5.98
N TYR A 315 7.88 -0.36 5.46
CA TYR A 315 7.76 1.02 5.00
C TYR A 315 6.77 1.17 3.85
N MET A 316 6.87 0.34 2.81
CA MET A 316 5.92 0.38 1.70
C MET A 316 4.48 0.11 2.18
N ARG A 317 4.29 -0.83 3.12
CA ARG A 317 2.97 -1.12 3.72
C ARG A 317 2.45 0.03 4.61
N MET A 318 3.34 0.88 5.16
CA MET A 318 2.93 2.08 5.92
C MET A 318 2.29 3.18 5.05
N ALA A 319 2.36 3.08 3.72
CA ALA A 319 1.73 4.05 2.82
C ALA A 319 0.21 4.18 3.07
N THR A 320 -0.51 3.09 3.37
CA THR A 320 -1.96 3.15 3.68
C THR A 320 -2.26 3.94 4.96
N PRO A 321 -1.71 3.57 6.14
CA PRO A 321 -1.90 4.36 7.36
C PRO A 321 -1.49 5.83 7.21
N LEU A 322 -0.32 6.11 6.63
CA LEU A 322 0.17 7.50 6.45
C LEU A 322 -0.73 8.33 5.54
N TYR A 323 -1.22 7.72 4.46
CA TYR A 323 -2.18 8.39 3.57
C TYR A 323 -3.46 8.78 4.31
N LEU A 324 -3.99 7.92 5.18
CA LEU A 324 -5.15 8.27 6.01
C LEU A 324 -4.85 9.42 6.98
N VAL A 325 -3.67 9.45 7.61
CA VAL A 325 -3.25 10.56 8.47
C VAL A 325 -3.16 11.87 7.69
N SER A 326 -2.54 11.84 6.49
CA SER A 326 -2.33 13.03 5.66
C SER A 326 -3.62 13.72 5.23
N LEU A 327 -4.70 12.93 5.03
CA LEU A 327 -6.00 13.45 4.62
C LEU A 327 -6.89 13.81 5.81
N HIS A 328 -6.96 12.95 6.82
CA HIS A 328 -8.07 12.96 7.78
C HIS A 328 -7.69 13.34 9.20
N SER A 329 -6.40 13.49 9.51
CA SER A 329 -6.05 13.96 10.86
C SER A 329 -6.71 15.31 11.13
N PRO A 330 -7.34 15.50 12.31
CA PRO A 330 -7.87 16.80 12.70
C PRO A 330 -6.75 17.83 12.93
N SER A 331 -5.53 17.40 13.26
CA SER A 331 -4.38 18.26 13.49
C SER A 331 -3.65 18.57 12.19
N ALA A 332 -3.57 19.84 11.82
CA ALA A 332 -2.80 20.28 10.67
C ALA A 332 -1.31 19.90 10.78
N ALA A 333 -0.75 19.89 11.99
CA ALA A 333 0.63 19.48 12.23
C ALA A 333 0.85 17.99 11.93
N GLN A 334 -0.08 17.11 12.32
CA GLN A 334 -0.01 15.69 12.00
C GLN A 334 -0.17 15.43 10.49
N ARG A 335 -1.07 16.15 9.82
CA ARG A 335 -1.21 16.08 8.34
C ARG A 335 0.10 16.47 7.64
N GLN A 336 0.68 17.61 8.03
CA GLN A 336 1.96 18.10 7.53
C GLN A 336 3.10 17.09 7.79
N GLN A 337 3.14 16.49 8.99
CA GLN A 337 4.15 15.47 9.32
C GLN A 337 4.03 14.23 8.42
N ALA A 338 2.82 13.72 8.20
CA ALA A 338 2.60 12.60 7.28
C ALA A 338 2.99 12.92 5.82
N ILE A 339 2.70 14.14 5.36
CA ILE A 339 3.11 14.62 4.03
C ILE A 339 4.64 14.73 3.95
N ALA A 340 5.30 15.27 4.97
CA ALA A 340 6.75 15.38 5.03
C ALA A 340 7.44 14.00 4.96
N ILE A 341 6.83 12.97 5.57
CA ILE A 341 7.30 11.59 5.44
C ILE A 341 7.25 11.14 3.97
N PHE A 342 6.15 11.34 3.25
CA PHE A 342 6.08 11.02 1.81
C PHE A 342 7.07 11.84 0.96
N GLU A 343 7.26 13.12 1.25
CA GLU A 343 8.23 13.96 0.52
C GLU A 343 9.69 13.52 0.77
N ASP A 344 10.00 12.99 1.95
CA ASP A 344 11.28 12.37 2.23
C ASP A 344 11.46 11.06 1.43
N TRP A 345 10.44 10.20 1.46
CA TRP A 345 10.44 8.92 0.74
C TRP A 345 10.56 9.08 -0.76
N LYS A 346 9.95 10.15 -1.29
CA LYS A 346 10.00 10.52 -2.70
C LYS A 346 11.44 10.71 -3.21
N LYS A 347 12.36 11.12 -2.32
CA LYS A 347 13.78 11.32 -2.64
C LYS A 347 14.61 10.04 -2.58
N GLY A 348 14.08 8.97 -1.99
CA GLY A 348 14.79 7.71 -1.75
C GLY A 348 14.17 6.53 -2.48
N CYS A 349 14.30 5.34 -1.87
CA CYS A 349 13.88 4.07 -2.45
C CYS A 349 12.35 3.88 -2.49
N MET A 350 11.53 4.88 -2.16
CA MET A 350 10.06 4.79 -2.20
C MET A 350 9.49 5.95 -3.04
N GLY A 351 10.25 6.36 -4.06
CA GLY A 351 9.96 7.46 -4.97
C GLY A 351 8.55 7.43 -5.54
N GLY A 352 8.23 6.31 -6.20
CA GLY A 352 6.99 6.18 -6.98
C GLY A 352 5.72 6.08 -6.13
N ILE A 353 5.72 5.27 -5.06
CA ILE A 353 4.55 5.13 -4.18
C ILE A 353 4.26 6.45 -3.45
N SER A 354 5.30 7.23 -3.14
CA SER A 354 5.15 8.52 -2.47
C SER A 354 4.67 9.60 -3.43
N ALA A 355 5.18 9.63 -4.66
CA ALA A 355 4.67 10.50 -5.72
C ALA A 355 3.15 10.25 -5.94
N LEU A 356 2.75 8.98 -5.97
CA LEU A 356 1.35 8.58 -6.10
C LEU A 356 0.47 9.08 -4.94
N ALA A 357 0.95 8.94 -3.71
CA ALA A 357 0.27 9.44 -2.52
C ALA A 357 0.11 10.95 -2.59
N LEU A 358 1.20 11.68 -2.80
CA LEU A 358 1.26 13.15 -2.80
C LEU A 358 0.38 13.75 -3.89
N GLU A 359 0.44 13.23 -5.13
CA GLU A 359 -0.45 13.66 -6.21
C GLU A 359 -1.92 13.55 -5.79
N THR A 360 -2.29 12.43 -5.17
CA THR A 360 -3.67 12.19 -4.75
C THR A 360 -4.06 13.08 -3.56
N ILE A 361 -3.16 13.29 -2.60
CA ILE A 361 -3.38 14.16 -1.43
C ILE A 361 -3.63 15.60 -1.89
N TYR A 362 -2.73 16.16 -2.68
CA TYR A 362 -2.84 17.54 -3.15
C TYR A 362 -4.08 17.75 -4.02
N LYS A 363 -4.43 16.77 -4.86
CA LYS A 363 -5.66 16.84 -5.66
C LYS A 363 -6.92 16.87 -4.78
N ARG A 364 -6.98 16.08 -3.70
CA ARG A 364 -8.13 16.06 -2.77
C ARG A 364 -8.23 17.35 -1.96
N GLN A 365 -7.11 17.85 -1.44
CA GLN A 365 -7.08 19.12 -0.69
C GLN A 365 -7.57 20.30 -1.55
N GLN A 366 -7.13 20.37 -2.82
CA GLN A 366 -7.63 21.39 -3.75
C GLN A 366 -9.14 21.28 -4.02
N GLN A 367 -9.67 20.06 -4.07
CA GLN A 367 -11.11 19.83 -4.24
C GLN A 367 -11.91 20.29 -3.01
N GLU A 368 -11.43 19.94 -1.81
CA GLU A 368 -12.05 20.37 -0.55
C GLU A 368 -12.02 21.89 -0.38
N ASP A 369 -10.89 22.53 -0.70
CA ASP A 369 -10.75 24.00 -0.66
C ASP A 369 -11.73 24.68 -1.63
N PHE A 370 -11.91 24.12 -2.82
CA PHE A 370 -12.86 24.63 -3.81
C PHE A 370 -14.32 24.45 -3.39
N GLU A 371 -14.67 23.32 -2.77
CA GLU A 371 -16.02 23.08 -2.23
C GLU A 371 -16.32 23.98 -1.03
N ASN A 372 -15.35 24.17 -0.14
CA ASN A 372 -15.44 25.10 0.99
C ASN A 372 -15.57 26.56 0.52
N ALA A 373 -14.88 26.96 -0.55
CA ALA A 373 -15.03 28.30 -1.12
C ALA A 373 -16.42 28.55 -1.74
N LYS A 374 -17.10 27.51 -2.25
CA LYS A 374 -18.47 27.62 -2.78
C LYS A 374 -19.55 27.65 -1.70
N SER A 375 -19.29 27.09 -0.54
CA SER A 375 -20.26 27.02 0.57
C SER A 375 -20.31 28.28 1.42
N VAL A 376 -19.41 29.26 1.20
CA VAL A 376 -19.48 30.60 1.78
C VAL A 376 -20.47 31.48 1.00
N PRO A 377 -21.64 31.85 1.56
CA PRO A 377 -22.59 32.70 0.87
C PRO A 377 -22.09 34.15 0.86
N GLY A 378 -21.72 34.65 -0.33
CA GLY A 378 -21.83 36.06 -0.72
C GLY A 378 -20.69 37.00 -0.31
N ILE A 379 -19.71 37.20 -1.21
CA ILE A 379 -19.22 38.53 -1.63
C ILE A 379 -18.75 38.42 -3.10
N TYR A 380 -19.69 38.30 -4.04
CA TYR A 380 -19.42 38.58 -5.45
C TYR A 380 -20.54 39.45 -6.01
N HIS A 381 -20.64 40.68 -5.50
CA HIS A 381 -21.44 41.72 -6.13
C HIS A 381 -20.93 43.13 -5.80
N THR A 382 -19.66 43.41 -6.05
CA THR A 382 -19.24 44.79 -6.37
C THR A 382 -17.87 44.73 -7.03
N LEU A 383 -17.82 44.88 -8.36
CA LEU A 383 -16.70 45.42 -9.15
C LEU A 383 -16.98 45.17 -10.64
N TYR A 384 -18.08 45.71 -11.16
CA TYR A 384 -18.21 46.07 -12.59
C TYR A 384 -19.22 47.21 -12.70
N GLY A 385 -18.77 48.38 -12.29
CA GLY A 385 -19.38 49.65 -12.64
C GLY A 385 -18.23 50.59 -12.98
N ILE A 386 -18.00 50.79 -14.28
CA ILE A 386 -17.44 51.96 -14.97
C ILE A 386 -17.03 51.49 -16.36
N SER A 387 -17.84 51.84 -17.37
CA SER A 387 -17.43 52.39 -18.68
C SER A 387 -18.54 52.17 -19.73
N GLY A 388 -19.54 53.05 -19.73
CA GLY A 388 -20.46 53.22 -20.86
C GLY A 388 -19.98 54.36 -21.74
N LEU A 389 -19.39 54.03 -22.89
CA LEU A 389 -19.13 54.95 -24.00
C LEU A 389 -19.40 54.24 -25.33
N GLY A 390 -20.31 54.82 -26.12
CA GLY A 390 -20.23 54.85 -27.58
C GLY A 390 -20.89 53.70 -28.35
N GLY A 391 -21.95 54.02 -29.11
CA GLY A 391 -22.51 53.10 -30.10
C GLY A 391 -23.71 53.67 -30.85
N VAL A 392 -23.47 54.71 -31.66
CA VAL A 392 -24.38 55.25 -32.68
C VAL A 392 -24.73 54.16 -33.68
N ASN A 393 -26.01 53.98 -34.02
CA ASN A 393 -26.44 53.21 -35.19
C ASN A 393 -27.19 54.12 -36.16
N ILE A 394 -26.66 54.14 -37.39
CA ILE A 394 -27.28 54.71 -38.58
C ILE A 394 -28.10 53.58 -39.21
N ILE A 395 -29.41 53.79 -39.29
CA ILE A 395 -30.37 53.63 -40.40
C ILE A 395 -31.77 53.63 -39.76
#